data_AF-A0A090I5D3-F1
#
_entry.id   AF-A0A090I5D3-F1
#
_cell.length_a   1.000
_cell.length_b   1.000
_cell.length_c   1.000
_cell.angle_alpha   90.00
_cell.angle_beta   90.00
_cell.angle_gamma   90.00
#
_symmetry.space_group_name_H-M   'P 1'
#
loop_
_entity.id
_entity.type
_entity.pdbx_description
1 polymer ?
#
loop_
_entity_poly.entity_id
_entity_poly.type
_entity_poly.pdbx_seq_one_letter_code
_entity_poly.pdbx_strand_id
1 'polypeptide(L)'
;MGKQDASPVFDYLETALEDPHHRVRNSVMSSLKVMGEKNPQPTLKFAKRFIHHPDPEVRKKVVHGIELRGRTHPEDILPLLEEFQDDAHPQVRKMLIHVLGQISYKEGCLEKVTSALKTWKNKELVEDTIPYILDVHKKYPFSALTPEEAEKYLKENFSQ
;
A
#
# COMPACT_ATOMS: atom_id res chain seq x y z
N MET A 1 -27.13 6.32 12.30
CA MET A 1 -26.58 7.55 11.71
C MET A 1 -25.37 7.14 10.88
N GLY A 2 -25.44 6.83 9.58
CA GLY A 2 -26.22 7.42 8.51
C GLY A 2 -25.20 8.04 7.55
N LYS A 3 -24.75 7.26 6.56
CA LYS A 3 -23.79 7.59 5.48
C LYS A 3 -23.71 9.10 5.19
N GLN A 4 -22.84 9.83 5.87
CA GLN A 4 -22.61 11.23 5.55
C GLN A 4 -21.74 11.27 4.31
N ASP A 5 -22.17 12.10 3.37
CA ASP A 5 -21.52 12.40 2.12
C ASP A 5 -20.02 12.60 2.35
N ALA A 6 -19.18 11.70 1.86
CA ALA A 6 -17.73 11.79 2.05
C ALA A 6 -17.13 12.95 1.22
N SER A 7 -17.94 13.57 0.36
CA SER A 7 -17.50 14.61 -0.59
C SER A 7 -16.81 15.79 0.09
N PRO A 8 -17.36 16.44 1.15
CA PRO A 8 -16.69 17.58 1.79
C PRO A 8 -15.38 17.18 2.47
N VAL A 9 -15.29 15.94 2.97
CA VAL A 9 -14.07 15.43 3.62
C VAL A 9 -12.94 15.33 2.60
N PHE A 10 -13.23 14.91 1.37
CA PHE A 10 -12.21 14.82 0.34
C PHE A 10 -11.63 16.19 -0.01
N ASP A 11 -12.45 17.23 -0.17
CA ASP A 11 -11.95 18.59 -0.46
C ASP A 11 -10.97 19.09 0.62
N TYR A 12 -11.25 18.81 1.90
CA TYR A 12 -10.32 19.10 2.99
C TYR A 12 -9.03 18.28 2.92
N LEU A 13 -9.10 17.01 2.52
CA LEU A 13 -7.92 16.17 2.35
C LEU A 13 -7.04 16.63 1.18
N GLU A 14 -7.65 17.09 0.08
CA GLU A 14 -6.92 17.67 -1.07
C GLU A 14 -6.19 18.95 -0.63
N THR A 15 -6.88 19.83 0.08
CA THR A 15 -6.25 21.04 0.66
C THR A 15 -5.12 20.68 1.62
N ALA A 16 -5.33 19.68 2.47
CA ALA A 16 -4.33 19.25 3.46
C ALA A 16 -3.10 18.58 2.83
N LEU A 17 -3.22 18.00 1.63
CA LEU A 17 -2.08 17.43 0.89
C LEU A 17 -1.09 18.51 0.43
N GLU A 18 -1.59 19.71 0.15
CA GLU A 18 -0.80 20.87 -0.33
C GLU A 18 -0.36 21.82 0.80
N ASP A 19 -0.77 21.54 2.04
CA ASP A 19 -0.46 22.40 3.18
C ASP A 19 1.07 22.55 3.39
N PRO A 20 1.59 23.76 3.62
CA PRO A 20 3.03 23.98 3.80
C PRO A 20 3.60 23.23 5.01
N HIS A 21 2.78 22.97 6.03
CA HIS A 21 3.18 22.31 7.25
C HIS A 21 3.11 20.77 7.12
N HIS A 22 4.26 20.10 7.21
CA HIS A 22 4.38 18.65 7.01
C HIS A 22 3.45 17.80 7.91
N ARG A 23 3.16 18.25 9.13
CA ARG A 23 2.20 17.58 10.03
C ARG A 23 0.79 17.54 9.46
N VAL A 24 0.33 18.59 8.78
CA VAL A 24 -0.99 18.64 8.16
C VAL A 24 -1.05 17.66 7.00
N ARG A 25 -0.03 17.66 6.13
CA ARG A 25 0.09 16.65 5.06
C ARG A 25 0.09 15.23 5.60
N ASN A 26 0.79 14.97 6.71
CA ASN A 26 0.82 13.66 7.34
C ASN A 26 -0.54 13.23 7.94
N SER A 27 -1.41 14.18 8.30
CA SER A 27 -2.74 13.87 8.82
C SER A 27 -3.62 13.17 7.78
N VAL A 28 -3.41 13.46 6.48
CA VAL A 28 -4.11 12.82 5.37
C VAL A 28 -3.91 11.30 5.40
N MET A 29 -2.70 10.82 5.66
CA MET A 29 -2.43 9.38 5.77
C MET A 29 -3.26 8.73 6.88
N SER A 30 -3.32 9.36 8.05
CA SER A 30 -4.10 8.87 9.20
C SER A 30 -5.60 8.88 8.90
N SER A 31 -6.10 9.91 8.23
CA SER A 31 -7.49 9.98 7.79
C SER A 31 -7.84 8.87 6.80
N LEU A 32 -7.00 8.65 5.79
CA LEU A 32 -7.20 7.58 4.81
C LEU A 32 -7.21 6.18 5.45
N LYS A 33 -6.39 5.95 6.49
CA LYS A 33 -6.39 4.70 7.26
C LYS A 33 -7.75 4.44 7.93
N VAL A 34 -8.28 5.43 8.64
CA VAL A 34 -9.60 5.32 9.32
C VAL A 34 -10.74 5.23 8.31
N MET A 35 -10.65 6.00 7.22
CA MET A 35 -11.67 6.00 6.17
C MET A 35 -11.66 4.71 5.36
N GLY A 36 -10.52 4.09 5.09
CA GLY A 36 -10.41 2.81 4.39
C GLY A 36 -11.04 1.65 5.17
N GLU A 37 -11.04 1.72 6.50
CA GLU A 37 -11.73 0.77 7.36
C GLU A 37 -13.26 0.96 7.31
N LYS A 38 -13.74 2.21 7.46
CA LYS A 38 -15.18 2.51 7.59
C LYS A 38 -15.91 2.64 6.25
N ASN A 39 -15.26 3.25 5.27
CA ASN A 39 -15.78 3.65 3.96
C ASN A 39 -14.75 3.36 2.85
N PRO A 40 -14.45 2.09 2.55
CA PRO A 40 -13.39 1.72 1.62
C PRO A 40 -13.61 2.26 0.21
N GLN A 41 -14.81 2.10 -0.35
CA GLN A 41 -15.06 2.45 -1.75
C GLN A 41 -14.80 3.95 -2.07
N PRO A 42 -15.31 4.92 -1.29
CA PRO A 42 -14.92 6.32 -1.46
C PRO A 42 -13.43 6.57 -1.27
N THR A 43 -12.80 5.91 -0.28
CA THR A 43 -11.37 6.07 0.03
C THR A 43 -10.48 5.58 -1.11
N LEU A 44 -10.80 4.44 -1.71
CA LEU A 44 -10.08 3.87 -2.86
C LEU A 44 -10.28 4.73 -4.11
N LYS A 45 -11.49 5.27 -4.32
CA LYS A 45 -11.74 6.22 -5.41
C LYS A 45 -10.91 7.50 -5.24
N PHE A 46 -10.83 8.02 -4.02
CA PHE A 46 -9.95 9.16 -3.70
C PHE A 46 -8.49 8.79 -3.98
N ALA A 47 -8.00 7.68 -3.43
CA ALA A 47 -6.62 7.23 -3.65
C ALA A 47 -6.30 7.11 -5.15
N LYS A 48 -7.21 6.54 -5.93
CA LYS A 48 -7.11 6.43 -7.39
C LYS A 48 -6.93 7.76 -8.11
N ARG A 49 -7.54 8.85 -7.64
CA ARG A 49 -7.37 10.19 -8.24
C ARG A 49 -5.94 10.72 -8.07
N PHE A 50 -5.23 10.30 -7.02
CA PHE A 50 -3.93 10.86 -6.63
C PHE A 50 -2.74 9.99 -7.03
N ILE A 51 -2.96 8.84 -7.68
CA ILE A 51 -1.88 7.93 -8.06
C ILE A 51 -0.96 8.48 -9.15
N HIS A 52 -1.44 9.45 -9.93
CA HIS A 52 -0.66 10.14 -10.97
C HIS A 52 -0.43 11.62 -10.63
N HIS A 53 -0.59 12.00 -9.36
CA HIS A 53 -0.37 13.37 -8.92
C HIS A 53 1.07 13.81 -9.23
N PRO A 54 1.33 15.04 -9.71
CA PRO A 54 2.68 15.47 -10.08
C PRO A 54 3.66 15.45 -8.90
N ASP A 55 3.20 15.80 -7.69
CA ASP A 55 4.02 15.76 -6.47
C ASP A 55 4.19 14.32 -5.95
N PRO A 56 5.42 13.77 -5.91
CA PRO A 56 5.71 12.45 -5.35
C PRO A 56 5.41 12.32 -3.85
N GLU A 57 5.45 13.40 -3.07
CA GLU A 57 5.08 13.36 -1.65
C GLU A 57 3.60 13.04 -1.48
N VAL A 58 2.74 13.60 -2.33
CA VAL A 58 1.29 13.30 -2.34
C VAL A 58 1.06 11.83 -2.67
N ARG A 59 1.66 11.35 -3.76
CA ARG A 59 1.59 9.93 -4.17
C ARG A 59 2.01 8.99 -3.04
N LYS A 60 3.15 9.27 -2.41
CA LYS A 60 3.68 8.50 -1.27
C LYS A 60 2.70 8.43 -0.09
N LYS A 61 2.08 9.56 0.26
CA LYS A 61 1.11 9.64 1.38
C LYS A 61 -0.15 8.83 1.10
N VAL A 62 -0.64 8.88 -0.13
CA VAL A 62 -1.83 8.14 -0.54
C VAL A 62 -1.56 6.63 -0.50
N VAL A 63 -0.43 6.16 -1.04
CA VAL A 63 0.00 4.74 -0.97
C VAL A 63 0.08 4.26 0.47
N HIS A 64 0.70 5.03 1.37
CA HIS A 64 0.77 4.67 2.79
C HIS A 64 -0.59 4.74 3.49
N GLY A 65 -1.48 5.66 3.09
CA GLY A 65 -2.81 5.82 3.66
C GLY A 65 -3.72 4.59 3.48
N ILE A 66 -3.54 3.82 2.39
CA ILE A 66 -4.34 2.63 2.08
C ILE A 66 -3.72 1.31 2.60
N GLU A 67 -2.56 1.36 3.25
CA GLU A 67 -1.82 0.18 3.75
C GLU A 67 -2.67 -0.69 4.70
N LEU A 68 -3.39 -0.07 5.65
CA LEU A 68 -4.22 -0.83 6.61
C LEU A 68 -5.36 -1.58 5.93
N ARG A 69 -5.93 -1.00 4.87
CA ARG A 69 -6.93 -1.70 4.06
C ARG A 69 -6.31 -2.93 3.42
N GLY A 70 -5.11 -2.81 2.86
CA GLY A 70 -4.41 -3.96 2.27
C GLY A 70 -4.10 -5.08 3.24
N ARG A 71 -3.82 -4.78 4.51
CA ARG A 71 -3.59 -5.79 5.56
C ARG A 71 -4.81 -6.64 5.90
N THR A 72 -6.01 -6.20 5.52
CA THR A 72 -7.27 -6.89 5.82
C THR A 72 -8.01 -7.34 4.57
N HIS A 73 -7.89 -6.59 3.49
CA HIS A 73 -8.53 -6.77 2.19
C HIS A 73 -7.52 -6.46 1.07
N PRO A 74 -6.44 -7.23 0.92
CA PRO A 74 -5.38 -6.94 -0.06
C PRO A 74 -5.90 -6.84 -1.50
N GLU A 75 -6.89 -7.66 -1.86
CA GLU A 75 -7.55 -7.61 -3.17
C GLU A 75 -8.14 -6.24 -3.55
N ASP A 76 -8.53 -5.43 -2.56
CA ASP A 76 -9.10 -4.10 -2.81
C ASP A 76 -8.04 -3.09 -3.28
N ILE A 77 -6.78 -3.28 -2.88
CA ILE A 77 -5.73 -2.29 -3.11
C ILE A 77 -4.61 -2.79 -4.03
N LEU A 78 -4.41 -4.10 -4.17
CA LEU A 78 -3.34 -4.65 -5.01
C LEU A 78 -3.46 -4.19 -6.47
N PRO A 79 -4.65 -4.12 -7.10
CA PRO A 79 -4.79 -3.53 -8.43
C PRO A 79 -4.39 -2.06 -8.48
N LEU A 80 -4.66 -1.31 -7.42
CA LEU A 80 -4.26 0.10 -7.34
C LEU A 80 -2.75 0.25 -7.17
N LEU A 81 -2.13 -0.60 -6.35
CA LEU A 81 -0.68 -0.64 -6.16
C LEU A 81 0.07 -1.05 -7.45
N GLU A 82 -0.55 -1.91 -8.27
CA GLU A 82 -0.02 -2.27 -9.60
C GLU A 82 0.08 -1.06 -10.52
N GLU A 83 -0.85 -0.09 -10.45
CA GLU A 83 -0.79 1.16 -11.23
C GLU A 83 0.41 2.04 -10.81
N PHE A 84 0.98 1.85 -9.61
CA PHE A 84 2.19 2.55 -9.14
C PHE A 84 3.51 1.85 -9.52
N GLN A 85 3.47 0.68 -10.15
CA GLN A 85 4.67 -0.15 -10.31
C GLN A 85 5.81 0.53 -11.09
N ASP A 86 5.48 1.49 -11.95
CA ASP A 86 6.42 2.23 -12.79
C ASP A 86 6.65 3.68 -12.34
N ASP A 87 6.36 4.00 -11.07
CA ASP A 87 6.63 5.33 -10.53
C ASP A 87 8.13 5.66 -10.57
N ALA A 88 8.47 6.71 -11.31
CA ALA A 88 9.86 7.13 -11.51
C ALA A 88 10.52 7.68 -10.25
N HIS A 89 9.75 8.07 -9.22
CA HIS A 89 10.31 8.70 -8.04
C HIS A 89 10.79 7.65 -7.02
N PRO A 90 12.09 7.62 -6.65
CA PRO A 90 12.65 6.55 -5.81
C PRO A 90 11.98 6.42 -4.44
N GLN A 91 11.50 7.51 -3.85
CA GLN A 91 10.80 7.43 -2.56
C GLN A 91 9.40 6.82 -2.67
N VAL A 92 8.73 6.96 -3.82
CA VAL A 92 7.42 6.34 -4.03
C VAL A 92 7.61 4.84 -4.26
N ARG A 93 8.61 4.44 -5.07
CA ARG A 93 9.03 3.04 -5.23
C ARG A 93 9.31 2.38 -3.87
N LYS A 94 10.12 3.02 -3.02
CA LYS A 94 10.41 2.53 -1.66
C LYS A 94 9.15 2.38 -0.81
N MET A 95 8.21 3.30 -0.92
CA MET A 95 6.94 3.23 -0.19
C MET A 95 6.04 2.11 -0.71
N LEU A 96 6.01 1.88 -2.02
CA LEU A 96 5.26 0.78 -2.62
C LEU A 96 5.79 -0.58 -2.10
N ILE A 97 7.11 -0.79 -2.15
CA ILE A 97 7.77 -1.97 -1.57
C ILE A 97 7.44 -2.10 -0.07
N HIS A 98 7.52 -0.98 0.67
CA HIS A 98 7.17 -0.95 2.08
C HIS A 98 5.76 -1.47 2.34
N VAL A 99 4.77 -0.91 1.64
CA VAL A 99 3.36 -1.28 1.81
C VAL A 99 3.12 -2.74 1.43
N LEU A 100 3.71 -3.24 0.34
CA LEU A 100 3.60 -4.65 -0.05
C LEU A 100 4.14 -5.60 1.03
N GLY A 101 5.30 -5.27 1.61
CA GLY A 101 5.84 -6.02 2.77
C GLY A 101 4.97 -5.91 4.01
N GLN A 102 4.40 -4.74 4.28
CA GLN A 102 3.49 -4.53 5.40
C GLN A 102 2.14 -5.26 5.25
N ILE A 103 1.74 -5.60 4.03
CA ILE A 103 0.54 -6.39 3.78
C ILE A 103 0.85 -7.87 3.94
N SER A 104 1.99 -8.33 3.40
CA SER A 104 2.31 -9.74 3.27
C SER A 104 2.50 -10.49 4.59
N TYR A 105 2.77 -9.81 5.71
CA TYR A 105 2.92 -10.49 7.01
C TYR A 105 1.60 -10.91 7.65
N LYS A 106 0.45 -10.45 7.14
CA LYS A 106 -0.87 -10.82 7.65
C LYS A 106 -1.32 -12.17 7.08
N GLU A 107 -2.20 -12.83 7.83
CA GLU A 107 -2.72 -14.15 7.48
C GLU A 107 -3.38 -14.14 6.09
N GLY A 108 -3.01 -15.10 5.25
CA GLY A 108 -3.48 -15.24 3.87
C GLY A 108 -3.10 -14.10 2.91
N CYS A 109 -2.26 -13.14 3.35
CA CYS A 109 -1.89 -11.99 2.53
C CYS A 109 -0.61 -12.24 1.72
N LEU A 110 0.31 -13.09 2.19
CA LEU A 110 1.55 -13.40 1.45
C LEU A 110 1.21 -14.02 0.09
N GLU A 111 0.25 -14.94 0.03
CA GLU A 111 -0.18 -15.65 -1.16
C GLU A 111 -0.84 -14.70 -2.17
N LYS A 112 -1.67 -13.77 -1.68
CA LYS A 112 -2.35 -12.77 -2.51
C LYS A 112 -1.35 -11.75 -3.07
N VAL A 113 -0.43 -11.25 -2.23
CA VAL A 113 0.66 -10.35 -2.67
C VAL A 113 1.53 -11.05 -3.70
N THR A 114 1.92 -12.30 -3.46
CA THR A 114 2.75 -13.10 -4.38
C THR A 114 2.04 -13.32 -5.72
N SER A 115 0.75 -13.67 -5.69
CA SER A 115 -0.06 -13.85 -6.89
C SER A 115 -0.16 -12.57 -7.72
N ALA A 116 -0.32 -11.42 -7.07
CA ALA A 116 -0.31 -10.12 -7.75
C ALA A 116 1.07 -9.80 -8.34
N LEU A 117 2.15 -9.93 -7.58
CA LEU A 117 3.51 -9.63 -8.05
C LEU A 117 3.92 -10.48 -9.27
N LYS A 118 3.39 -11.69 -9.41
CA LYS A 118 3.60 -12.52 -10.61
C LYS A 118 3.03 -11.89 -11.89
N THR A 119 1.93 -11.13 -11.79
CA THR A 119 1.29 -10.47 -12.94
C THR A 119 1.94 -9.13 -13.28
N TRP A 120 2.70 -8.55 -12.36
CA TRP A 120 3.30 -7.23 -12.54
C TRP A 120 4.38 -7.24 -13.63
N LYS A 121 4.43 -6.16 -14.41
CA LYS A 121 5.35 -5.98 -15.54
C LYS A 121 6.73 -5.53 -15.06
N ASN A 122 6.80 -4.72 -14.02
CA ASN A 122 8.07 -4.22 -13.47
C ASN A 122 8.79 -5.30 -12.66
N LYS A 123 9.60 -6.13 -13.33
CA LYS A 123 10.31 -7.25 -12.69
C LYS A 123 11.37 -6.81 -11.68
N GLU A 124 12.05 -5.70 -11.94
CA GLU A 124 13.00 -5.11 -10.99
C GLU A 124 12.31 -4.74 -9.68
N LEU A 125 11.11 -4.16 -9.72
CA LEU A 125 10.32 -3.86 -8.50
C LEU A 125 9.93 -5.12 -7.74
N VAL A 126 9.53 -6.16 -8.47
CA VAL A 126 9.16 -7.45 -7.87
C VAL A 126 10.38 -8.06 -7.16
N GLU A 127 11.53 -8.08 -7.82
CA GLU A 127 12.80 -8.56 -7.27
C GLU A 127 13.22 -7.77 -6.03
N ASP A 128 13.07 -6.44 -6.02
CA ASP A 128 13.33 -5.58 -4.86
C ASP A 128 12.34 -5.81 -3.71
N THR A 129 11.11 -6.23 -4.02
CA THR A 129 10.04 -6.43 -3.04
C THR A 129 10.25 -7.70 -2.22
N ILE A 130 10.72 -8.78 -2.85
CA ILE A 130 10.93 -10.09 -2.21
C ILE A 130 11.83 -10.02 -0.95
N PRO A 131 13.05 -9.46 -0.99
CA PRO A 131 13.90 -9.38 0.21
C PRO A 131 13.28 -8.48 1.29
N TYR A 132 12.50 -7.47 0.89
CA TYR A 132 11.79 -6.61 1.85
C TYR A 132 10.66 -7.35 2.57
N ILE A 133 9.89 -8.19 1.86
CA ILE A 133 8.89 -9.07 2.50
C ILE A 133 9.55 -9.95 3.57
N LEU A 134 10.70 -10.55 3.25
CA LEU A 134 11.45 -11.39 4.18
C LEU A 134 11.96 -10.60 5.39
N ASP A 135 12.44 -9.37 5.21
CA ASP A 135 12.83 -8.49 6.32
C ASP A 135 11.66 -8.20 7.25
N VAL A 136 10.47 -7.93 6.70
CA VAL A 136 9.26 -7.71 7.51
C VAL A 136 8.92 -8.95 8.34
N HIS A 137 8.96 -10.14 7.75
CA HIS A 137 8.68 -11.39 8.46
C HIS A 137 9.71 -11.69 9.55
N LYS A 138 10.99 -11.39 9.31
CA LYS A 138 12.06 -11.48 10.32
C LYS A 138 11.85 -10.50 11.47
N LYS A 139 11.41 -9.29 11.16
CA LYS A 139 11.21 -8.21 12.14
C LYS A 139 9.99 -8.43 13.02
N TYR A 140 8.93 -9.04 12.50
CA TYR A 140 7.66 -9.19 13.19
C TYR A 140 7.47 -10.62 13.68
N PRO A 141 7.65 -10.88 15.00
CA PRO A 141 7.47 -12.21 15.58
C PRO A 141 6.01 -12.69 15.55
N PHE A 142 5.07 -11.81 15.21
CA PHE A 142 3.64 -12.07 15.05
C PHE A 142 3.21 -12.19 13.57
N SER A 143 4.17 -12.31 12.65
CA SER A 143 3.86 -12.61 11.25
C SER A 143 3.10 -13.93 11.15
N ALA A 144 2.20 -14.04 10.17
CA ALA A 144 1.38 -15.23 9.99
C ALA A 144 2.20 -16.48 9.62
N LEU A 145 3.34 -16.28 8.95
CA LEU A 145 4.34 -17.30 8.66
C LEU A 145 5.65 -16.95 9.37
N THR A 146 6.42 -17.96 9.72
CA THR A 146 7.79 -17.76 10.17
C THR A 146 8.68 -17.24 9.02
N PRO A 147 9.82 -16.60 9.32
CA PRO A 147 10.77 -16.20 8.28
C PRO A 147 11.17 -17.34 7.35
N GLU A 148 11.38 -18.54 7.89
CA GLU A 148 11.77 -19.73 7.14
C GLU A 148 10.64 -20.24 6.22
N GLU A 149 9.40 -20.23 6.70
CA GLU A 149 8.22 -20.61 5.92
C GLU A 149 7.99 -19.63 4.76
N ALA A 150 8.08 -18.33 5.03
CA ALA A 150 7.93 -17.30 4.00
C ALA A 150 9.05 -17.33 2.96
N GLU A 151 10.30 -17.56 3.40
CA GLU A 151 11.43 -17.74 2.49
C GLU A 151 11.25 -18.95 1.59
N LYS A 152 10.84 -20.09 2.16
CA LYS A 152 10.53 -21.28 1.38
C LYS A 152 9.42 -21.01 0.36
N TYR A 153 8.31 -20.41 0.80
CA TYR A 153 7.17 -20.09 -0.05
C TYR A 153 7.55 -19.16 -1.22
N LEU A 154 8.28 -18.08 -0.95
CA LEU A 154 8.69 -17.13 -1.98
C LEU A 154 9.69 -17.75 -2.96
N LYS A 155 10.63 -18.58 -2.50
CA LYS A 155 11.51 -19.34 -3.39
C LYS A 155 10.71 -20.25 -4.31
N GLU A 156 9.79 -21.05 -3.80
CA GLU A 156 8.95 -21.94 -4.63
C GLU A 156 8.12 -21.16 -5.67
N ASN A 157 7.78 -19.90 -5.40
CA ASN A 157 6.96 -19.08 -6.28
C ASN A 157 7.72 -18.20 -7.28
N PHE A 158 8.97 -17.81 -6.98
CA PHE A 158 9.78 -16.92 -7.82
C PHE A 158 11.07 -17.56 -8.36
N SER A 159 11.32 -18.84 -8.08
CA SER A 159 12.42 -19.60 -8.72
C SER A 159 12.01 -20.01 -10.14
N GLN A 160 11.97 -19.05 -11.07
CA GLN A 160 11.92 -19.28 -12.52
C GLN A 160 12.71 -18.21 -13.27
#